data_AF-A0A2V8PA47-F1
#
_entry.id   AF-A0A2V8PA47-F1
#
_cell.length_a   1.000
_cell.length_b   1.000
_cell.length_c   1.000
_cell.angle_alpha   90.00
_cell.angle_beta   90.00
_cell.angle_gamma   90.00
#
_symmetry.space_group_name_H-M   'P 1'
#
loop_
_entity.id
_entity.type
_entity.pdbx_description
1 polymer ?
#
loop_
_entity_poly.entity_id
_entity_poly.type
_entity_poly.pdbx_seq_one_letter_code
_entity_poly.pdbx_strand_id
1 'polypeptide(L)'
;LGEPLQLSWELINNSATPLPAPTDIRIEAQHTLIGVVNPHGDSKAMSSFVIETEAANIAMLDAGKSLKADTRVFWSARSGFAFDTPGRYTIEVRTVWGVSGAQVGVKASVNVWVNYPQSEADNEAAANLLHHEVGMYVALGGGAKHLKGAVSRLKKVSSKSGKDGVPGAMRGYKGLI
;
A
#
# COMPACT_ATOMS: atom_id res chain seq x y z
N LEU A 1 -2.48 -12.52 -7.56
CA LEU A 1 -1.07 -12.39 -7.10
C LEU A 1 -0.30 -11.42 -7.98
N GLY A 2 0.72 -10.75 -7.44
CA GLY A 2 1.58 -9.83 -8.21
C GLY A 2 0.95 -8.47 -8.57
N GLU A 3 -0.21 -8.14 -8.03
CA GLU A 3 -0.92 -6.88 -8.24
C GLU A 3 -0.77 -5.98 -7.00
N PRO A 4 -0.18 -4.78 -7.11
CA PRO A 4 -0.23 -3.76 -6.06
C PRO A 4 -1.67 -3.39 -5.75
N LEU A 5 -1.99 -3.27 -4.46
CA LEU A 5 -3.31 -2.81 -4.03
C LEU A 5 -3.27 -1.30 -3.77
N GLN A 6 -4.08 -0.55 -4.49
CA GLN A 6 -4.36 0.84 -4.15
C GLN A 6 -5.24 0.88 -2.89
N LEU A 7 -4.72 1.44 -1.80
CA LEU A 7 -5.42 1.59 -0.54
C LEU A 7 -5.59 3.07 -0.22
N SER A 8 -6.80 3.49 0.12
CA SER A 8 -7.12 4.85 0.57
C SER A 8 -7.83 4.81 1.92
N TRP A 9 -7.58 5.78 2.77
CA TRP A 9 -8.23 5.93 4.07
C TRP A 9 -8.53 7.39 4.38
N GLU A 10 -9.42 7.59 5.34
CA GLU A 10 -9.87 8.90 5.78
C GLU A 10 -9.91 8.94 7.32
N LEU A 11 -9.36 10.00 7.90
CA LEU A 11 -9.50 10.34 9.32
C LEU A 11 -10.54 11.44 9.44
N ILE A 12 -11.64 11.19 10.15
CA ILE A 12 -12.77 12.12 10.28
C ILE A 12 -12.96 12.50 11.75
N ASN A 13 -13.06 13.80 12.04
CA ASN A 13 -13.51 14.26 13.35
C ASN A 13 -15.04 14.22 13.42
N ASN A 14 -15.59 13.12 13.95
CA ASN A 14 -17.04 12.94 14.14
C ASN A 14 -17.59 13.59 15.42
N SER A 15 -16.76 14.31 16.18
CA SER A 15 -17.22 14.99 17.40
C SER A 15 -17.86 16.35 17.09
N ALA A 16 -18.47 16.97 18.11
CA ALA A 16 -19.06 18.29 17.99
C ALA A 16 -18.04 19.44 18.14
N THR A 17 -16.78 19.14 18.45
CA THR A 17 -15.73 20.12 18.74
C THR A 17 -14.45 19.85 17.95
N PRO A 18 -13.61 20.85 17.69
CA PRO A 18 -12.29 20.60 17.12
C PRO A 18 -11.45 19.66 18.01
N LEU A 19 -10.71 18.73 17.40
CA LEU A 19 -9.83 17.80 18.10
C LEU A 19 -8.41 17.87 17.56
N PRO A 20 -7.37 17.77 18.42
CA PRO A 20 -5.99 17.70 17.95
C PRO A 20 -5.74 16.39 17.19
N ALA A 21 -5.28 16.50 15.95
CA ALA A 21 -4.96 15.41 15.04
C ALA A 21 -3.69 15.72 14.22
N PRO A 22 -3.04 14.70 13.63
CA PRO A 22 -1.96 14.93 12.66
C PRO A 22 -2.46 15.76 11.48
N THR A 23 -1.65 16.67 10.96
CA THR A 23 -1.95 17.41 9.72
C THR A 23 -1.79 16.54 8.48
N ASP A 24 -1.02 15.46 8.59
CA ASP A 24 -0.76 14.50 7.53
C ASP A 24 -0.87 13.07 8.08
N ILE A 25 -1.65 12.25 7.40
CA ILE A 25 -1.93 10.86 7.75
C ILE A 25 -1.37 9.85 6.75
N ARG A 26 -0.52 10.31 5.81
CA ARG A 26 0.27 9.44 4.92
C ARG A 26 1.22 8.55 5.72
N ILE A 27 1.60 7.40 5.15
CA ILE A 27 2.54 6.47 5.82
C ILE A 27 3.96 7.04 5.88
N GLU A 28 4.31 7.92 4.95
CA GLU A 28 5.57 8.64 4.85
C GLU A 28 5.76 9.60 6.05
N ALA A 29 4.66 10.15 6.56
CA ALA A 29 4.63 11.01 7.75
C ALA A 29 4.69 10.23 9.08
N GLN A 30 4.74 8.89 9.03
CA GLN A 30 4.92 8.00 10.19
C GLN A 30 3.81 8.04 11.28
N HIS A 31 2.67 8.68 11.02
CA HIS A 31 1.49 8.59 11.89
C HIS A 31 0.60 7.40 11.57
N THR A 32 0.67 6.87 10.34
CA THR A 32 -0.16 5.76 9.88
C THR A 32 0.69 4.51 9.66
N LEU A 33 0.20 3.38 10.18
CA LEU A 33 0.76 2.05 9.96
C LEU A 33 -0.24 1.18 9.21
N ILE A 34 0.27 0.39 8.25
CA ILE A 34 -0.51 -0.59 7.52
C ILE A 34 -0.04 -1.99 7.93
N GLY A 35 -0.97 -2.79 8.43
CA GLY A 35 -0.80 -4.21 8.69
C GLY A 35 -1.52 -5.05 7.64
N VAL A 36 -0.88 -6.12 7.18
CA VAL A 36 -1.47 -7.10 6.27
C VAL A 36 -1.42 -8.47 6.92
N VAL A 37 -2.58 -9.03 7.22
CA VAL A 37 -2.74 -10.38 7.79
C VAL A 37 -3.07 -11.34 6.67
N ASN A 38 -2.25 -12.39 6.51
CA ASN A 38 -2.40 -13.39 5.46
C ASN A 38 -3.48 -14.45 5.81
N PRO A 39 -3.84 -15.35 4.88
CA PRO A 39 -4.83 -16.40 5.12
C PRO A 39 -4.46 -17.39 6.23
N HIS A 40 -3.17 -17.48 6.58
CA HIS A 40 -2.64 -18.34 7.65
C HIS A 40 -2.60 -17.63 9.01
N GLY A 41 -2.92 -16.34 9.07
CA GLY A 41 -2.90 -15.53 10.29
C GLY A 41 -1.61 -14.74 10.53
N ASP A 42 -0.60 -14.84 9.67
CA ASP A 42 0.65 -14.09 9.83
C ASP A 42 0.44 -12.61 9.48
N SER A 43 0.95 -11.73 10.34
CA SER A 43 0.88 -10.27 10.14
C SER A 43 2.20 -9.71 9.62
N LYS A 44 2.13 -8.94 8.53
CA LYS A 44 3.24 -8.18 7.95
C LYS A 44 3.00 -6.68 8.09
N ALA A 45 4.02 -5.94 8.50
CA ALA A 45 3.99 -4.49 8.53
C ALA A 45 4.43 -3.93 7.17
N MET A 46 3.57 -3.14 6.55
CA MET A 46 3.82 -2.50 5.27
C MET A 46 4.31 -1.07 5.49
N SER A 47 5.53 -0.96 6.02
CA SER A 47 6.19 0.33 6.26
C SER A 47 6.53 1.05 4.97
N SER A 48 6.47 2.39 5.01
CA SER A 48 6.93 3.21 3.90
C SER A 48 8.41 2.98 3.59
N PHE A 49 8.76 3.08 2.31
CA PHE A 49 10.16 3.06 1.87
C PHE A 49 10.80 4.46 1.98
N VAL A 50 9.99 5.51 2.00
CA VAL A 50 10.41 6.91 2.14
C VAL A 50 9.79 7.49 3.41
N ILE A 51 10.59 8.21 4.21
CA ILE A 51 10.12 8.90 5.41
C ILE A 51 10.28 10.40 5.20
N GLU A 52 9.21 11.15 5.41
CA GLU A 52 9.20 12.61 5.36
C GLU A 52 9.18 13.16 6.78
N THR A 53 10.34 13.63 7.28
CA THR A 53 10.54 13.95 8.71
C THR A 53 9.91 15.25 9.19
N GLU A 54 9.46 16.12 8.28
CA GLU A 54 8.90 17.45 8.60
C GLU A 54 7.50 17.66 7.98
N ALA A 55 6.89 16.60 7.45
CA ALA A 55 5.60 16.69 6.75
C ALA A 55 4.38 16.84 7.68
N ALA A 56 4.51 16.47 8.96
CA ALA A 56 3.38 16.41 9.88
C ALA A 56 3.60 17.22 11.16
N ASN A 57 2.55 17.92 11.57
CA ASN A 57 2.40 18.54 12.89
C ASN A 57 1.09 18.06 13.53
N ILE A 58 0.89 18.35 14.81
CA ILE A 58 -0.43 18.21 15.45
C ILE A 58 -1.15 19.54 15.38
N ALA A 59 -2.36 19.54 14.80
CA ALA A 59 -3.20 20.72 14.68
C ALA A 59 -4.66 20.38 14.98
N MET A 60 -5.50 21.40 15.17
CA MET A 60 -6.94 21.19 15.37
C MET A 60 -7.58 20.78 14.05
N LEU A 61 -8.24 19.62 14.05
CA LEU A 61 -9.14 19.19 13.00
C LEU A 61 -10.56 19.58 13.42
N ASP A 62 -11.18 20.51 12.68
CA ASP A 62 -12.53 20.99 13.01
C ASP A 62 -13.57 19.86 12.98
N ALA A 63 -14.67 20.06 13.69
CA ALA A 63 -15.81 19.14 13.70
C ALA A 63 -16.33 18.88 12.26
N GLY A 64 -16.51 17.60 11.91
CA GLY A 64 -16.96 17.16 10.60
C GLY A 64 -15.91 17.27 9.49
N LYS A 65 -14.68 17.74 9.77
CA LYS A 65 -13.59 17.75 8.78
C LYS A 65 -12.85 16.43 8.73
N SER A 66 -12.19 16.21 7.61
CA SER A 66 -11.44 15.00 7.34
C SER A 66 -10.09 15.24 6.68
N LEU A 67 -9.21 14.28 6.87
CA LEU A 67 -7.93 14.14 6.18
C LEU A 67 -7.95 12.85 5.39
N LYS A 68 -7.35 12.86 4.21
CA LYS A 68 -7.32 11.72 3.29
C LYS A 68 -5.88 11.40 2.94
N ALA A 69 -5.59 10.11 2.83
CA ALA A 69 -4.34 9.63 2.28
C ALA A 69 -4.57 8.32 1.52
N ASP A 70 -3.62 8.01 0.65
CA ASP A 70 -3.60 6.77 -0.10
C ASP A 70 -2.17 6.29 -0.32
N THR A 71 -2.02 5.00 -0.58
CA THR A 71 -0.74 4.40 -0.97
C THR A 71 -0.98 3.11 -1.75
N ARG A 72 0.08 2.59 -2.38
CA ARG A 72 0.06 1.26 -3.01
C ARG A 72 0.70 0.24 -2.09
N VAL A 73 -0.12 -0.63 -1.52
CA VAL A 73 0.33 -1.75 -0.69
C VAL A 73 0.79 -2.87 -1.60
N PHE A 74 2.10 -3.13 -1.62
CA PHE A 74 2.67 -4.19 -2.42
C PHE A 74 3.89 -4.84 -1.79
N TRP A 75 4.86 -4.04 -1.35
CA TRP A 75 6.14 -4.51 -0.85
C TRP A 75 6.69 -3.56 0.23
N SER A 76 7.37 -4.11 1.24
CA SER A 76 8.18 -3.35 2.18
C SER A 76 9.58 -3.96 2.30
N ALA A 77 10.59 -3.12 2.57
CA ALA A 77 11.97 -3.57 2.71
C ALA A 77 12.15 -4.60 3.84
N ARG A 78 11.33 -4.51 4.90
CA ARG A 78 11.43 -5.35 6.08
C ARG A 78 10.58 -6.62 6.02
N SER A 79 9.41 -6.56 5.39
CA SER A 79 8.44 -7.67 5.41
C SER A 79 8.21 -8.34 4.04
N GLY A 80 8.86 -7.83 2.99
CA GLY A 80 8.70 -8.35 1.64
C GLY A 80 7.33 -8.03 1.05
N PHE A 81 6.78 -8.95 0.25
CA PHE A 81 5.49 -8.74 -0.42
C PHE A 81 4.30 -8.89 0.53
N ALA A 82 3.33 -7.99 0.38
CA ALA A 82 2.06 -8.03 1.10
C ALA A 82 1.23 -9.27 0.72
N PHE A 83 1.22 -9.63 -0.56
CA PHE A 83 0.39 -10.69 -1.14
C PHE A 83 1.26 -11.72 -1.87
N ASP A 84 1.70 -12.73 -1.14
CA ASP A 84 2.58 -13.82 -1.62
C ASP A 84 1.86 -15.16 -1.78
N THR A 85 0.67 -15.31 -1.20
CA THR A 85 -0.16 -16.51 -1.30
C THR A 85 -1.60 -16.14 -1.67
N PRO A 86 -2.35 -17.01 -2.33
CA PRO A 86 -3.77 -16.79 -2.58
C PRO A 86 -4.62 -17.00 -1.32
N GLY A 87 -5.76 -16.31 -1.24
CA GLY A 87 -6.74 -16.47 -0.16
C GLY A 87 -7.24 -15.14 0.39
N ARG A 88 -7.90 -15.19 1.55
CA ARG A 88 -8.45 -14.02 2.24
C ARG A 88 -7.37 -13.32 3.07
N TYR A 89 -7.18 -12.03 2.81
CA TYR A 89 -6.33 -11.16 3.60
C TYR A 89 -7.18 -10.15 4.38
N THR A 90 -6.69 -9.75 5.54
CA THR A 90 -7.20 -8.58 6.27
C THR A 90 -6.15 -7.49 6.22
N ILE A 91 -6.55 -6.32 5.74
CA ILE A 91 -5.70 -5.13 5.72
C ILE A 91 -6.20 -4.21 6.81
N GLU A 92 -5.28 -3.75 7.63
CA GLU A 92 -5.55 -2.91 8.77
C GLU A 92 -4.77 -1.62 8.64
N VAL A 93 -5.44 -0.50 8.86
CA VAL A 93 -4.82 0.83 8.92
C VAL A 93 -4.99 1.34 10.33
N ARG A 94 -3.89 1.74 10.96
CA ARG A 94 -3.87 2.38 12.27
C ARG A 94 -3.24 3.75 12.14
N THR A 95 -3.92 4.79 12.59
CA THR A 95 -3.35 6.14 12.71
C THR A 95 -3.21 6.47 14.18
N VAL A 96 -2.00 6.79 14.63
CA VAL A 96 -1.66 6.99 16.05
C VAL A 96 -0.86 8.29 16.20
N TRP A 97 -1.17 9.06 17.24
CA TRP A 97 -0.48 10.31 17.54
C TRP A 97 -0.52 10.65 19.03
N GLY A 98 0.37 11.55 19.43
CA GLY A 98 0.44 12.05 20.80
C GLY A 98 -0.35 13.35 20.99
N VAL A 99 -1.09 13.44 22.09
CA VAL A 99 -1.76 14.67 22.55
C VAL A 99 -1.50 14.83 24.04
N SER A 100 -0.86 15.91 24.44
CA SER A 100 -0.55 16.22 25.86
C SER A 100 0.08 15.05 26.64
N GLY A 101 0.97 14.29 26.00
CA GLY A 101 1.65 13.13 26.59
C GLY A 101 0.86 11.81 26.56
N ALA A 102 -0.41 11.82 26.16
CA ALA A 102 -1.20 10.60 25.93
C ALA A 102 -1.12 10.17 24.45
N GLN A 103 -1.06 8.87 24.21
CA GLN A 103 -1.18 8.29 22.87
C GLN A 103 -2.66 8.05 22.57
N VAL A 104 -3.11 8.57 21.43
CA VAL A 104 -4.45 8.35 20.89
C VAL A 104 -4.33 7.76 19.49
N GLY A 105 -5.35 7.03 19.07
CA GLY A 105 -5.36 6.48 17.72
C GLY A 105 -6.68 5.87 17.33
N VAL A 106 -6.81 5.67 16.03
CA VAL A 106 -7.97 5.02 15.40
C VAL A 106 -7.50 3.89 14.52
N LYS A 107 -8.40 2.94 14.28
CA LYS A 107 -8.15 1.77 13.45
C LYS A 107 -9.31 1.53 12.50
N ALA A 108 -8.99 1.16 11.27
CA ALA A 108 -9.93 0.64 10.29
C ALA A 108 -9.39 -0.64 9.67
N SER A 109 -10.26 -1.48 9.12
CA SER A 109 -9.84 -2.67 8.38
C SER A 109 -10.76 -2.99 7.21
N VAL A 110 -10.20 -3.68 6.22
CA VAL A 110 -10.91 -4.18 5.04
C VAL A 110 -10.43 -5.60 4.72
N ASN A 111 -11.34 -6.43 4.23
CA ASN A 111 -11.01 -7.77 3.74
C ASN A 111 -10.78 -7.71 2.24
N VAL A 112 -9.72 -8.35 1.75
CA VAL A 112 -9.46 -8.51 0.31
C VAL A 112 -9.24 -9.98 0.00
N TRP A 113 -9.61 -10.40 -1.21
CA TRP A 113 -9.40 -11.76 -1.68
C TRP A 113 -8.35 -11.76 -2.79
N VAL A 114 -7.27 -12.52 -2.59
CA VAL A 114 -6.19 -12.66 -3.56
C VAL A 114 -6.39 -13.97 -4.32
N ASN A 115 -6.64 -13.87 -5.62
CA ASN A 115 -6.83 -15.04 -6.47
C ASN A 115 -5.52 -15.73 -6.85
N TYR A 116 -5.61 -17.05 -7.06
CA TYR A 116 -4.63 -17.81 -7.83
C TYR A 116 -4.53 -17.22 -9.26
N PRO A 117 -3.35 -17.26 -9.89
CA PRO A 117 -3.24 -16.99 -11.33
C PRO A 117 -4.21 -17.88 -12.10
N GLN A 118 -4.99 -17.31 -13.01
CA GLN A 118 -6.05 -18.03 -13.73
C GLN A 118 -5.57 -18.55 -15.11
N SER A 119 -4.42 -18.08 -15.57
CA SER A 119 -3.79 -18.46 -16.83
C SER A 119 -2.28 -18.61 -16.67
N GLU A 120 -1.63 -19.23 -17.65
CA GLU A 120 -0.16 -19.27 -17.73
C GLU A 120 0.43 -17.86 -17.84
N ALA A 121 -0.23 -16.97 -18.57
CA ALA A 121 0.15 -15.56 -18.67
C ALA A 121 0.11 -14.85 -17.31
N ASP A 122 -0.94 -15.08 -16.49
CA ASP A 122 -1.02 -14.54 -15.13
C ASP A 122 0.07 -15.12 -14.23
N ASN A 123 0.38 -16.42 -14.37
CA ASN A 123 1.40 -17.08 -13.57
C ASN A 123 2.80 -16.53 -13.90
N GLU A 124 3.13 -16.40 -15.18
CA GLU A 124 4.40 -15.80 -15.59
C GLU A 124 4.47 -14.32 -15.22
N ALA A 125 3.35 -13.58 -15.30
CA ALA A 125 3.27 -12.21 -14.83
C ALA A 125 3.58 -12.13 -13.33
N ALA A 126 2.89 -12.92 -12.49
CA ALA A 126 3.15 -12.97 -11.06
C ALA A 126 4.61 -13.29 -10.74
N ALA A 127 5.23 -14.24 -11.45
CA ALA A 127 6.64 -14.60 -11.29
C ALA A 127 7.61 -13.44 -11.64
N ASN A 128 7.25 -12.58 -12.59
CA ASN A 128 8.04 -11.39 -12.92
C ASN A 128 7.78 -10.22 -11.98
N LEU A 129 6.54 -10.05 -11.51
CA LEU A 129 6.11 -8.91 -10.71
C LEU A 129 6.47 -9.06 -9.23
N LEU A 130 6.48 -10.29 -8.70
CA LEU A 130 6.93 -10.62 -7.34
C LEU A 130 8.47 -10.67 -7.24
N HIS A 131 9.14 -9.63 -7.74
CA HIS A 131 10.59 -9.47 -7.67
C HIS A 131 10.96 -8.23 -6.86
N HIS A 132 11.97 -8.33 -5.98
CA HIS A 132 12.31 -7.27 -5.02
C HIS A 132 12.49 -5.87 -5.67
N GLU A 133 13.19 -5.78 -6.81
CA GLU A 133 13.31 -4.48 -7.52
C GLU A 133 11.96 -3.94 -8.02
N VAL A 134 11.02 -4.80 -8.42
CA VAL A 134 9.66 -4.36 -8.80
C VAL A 134 8.92 -3.86 -7.55
N GLY A 135 9.09 -4.53 -6.42
CA GLY A 135 8.61 -4.07 -5.12
C GLY A 135 9.12 -2.67 -4.77
N MET A 136 10.43 -2.44 -4.87
CA MET A 136 11.05 -1.13 -4.67
C MET A 136 10.54 -0.08 -5.65
N TYR A 137 10.39 -0.43 -6.93
CA TYR A 137 9.87 0.46 -7.96
C TYR A 137 8.45 0.95 -7.62
N VAL A 138 7.57 0.06 -7.16
CA VAL A 138 6.22 0.40 -6.72
C VAL A 138 6.25 1.25 -5.45
N ALA A 139 7.09 0.89 -4.47
CA ALA A 139 7.21 1.62 -3.20
C ALA A 139 7.74 3.05 -3.38
N LEU A 140 8.49 3.32 -4.44
CA LEU A 140 8.94 4.67 -4.83
C LEU A 140 7.89 5.47 -5.64
N GLY A 141 6.68 4.93 -5.83
CA GLY A 141 5.65 5.58 -6.64
C GLY A 141 5.88 5.48 -8.15
N GLY A 142 6.77 4.59 -8.60
CA GLY A 142 7.13 4.42 -10.01
C GLY A 142 8.25 5.36 -10.46
N GLY A 143 8.51 5.43 -11.76
CA GLY A 143 9.49 6.36 -12.33
C GLY A 143 10.98 6.11 -11.99
N ALA A 144 11.29 5.14 -11.13
CA ALA A 144 12.65 4.78 -10.72
C ALA A 144 13.42 4.04 -11.84
N LYS A 145 13.78 4.75 -12.92
CA LYS A 145 14.41 4.19 -14.14
C LYS A 145 15.77 3.53 -13.89
N HIS A 146 16.43 3.85 -12.78
CA HIS A 146 17.70 3.25 -12.38
C HIS A 146 17.56 1.78 -11.95
N LEU A 147 16.35 1.34 -11.54
CA LEU A 147 16.02 -0.05 -11.24
C LEU A 147 15.83 -0.85 -12.54
N LYS A 148 16.95 -1.16 -13.21
CA LYS A 148 16.94 -1.77 -14.55
C LYS A 148 16.21 -3.11 -14.59
N GLY A 149 16.31 -3.93 -13.54
CA GLY A 149 15.60 -5.21 -13.44
C GLY A 149 14.10 -5.01 -13.30
N ALA A 150 13.66 -4.05 -12.47
CA ALA A 150 12.24 -3.67 -12.40
C ALA A 150 11.69 -3.23 -13.75
N VAL A 151 12.36 -2.28 -14.42
CA VAL A 151 11.93 -1.74 -15.71
C VAL A 151 11.87 -2.84 -16.77
N SER A 152 12.86 -3.72 -16.82
CA SER A 152 12.90 -4.85 -17.77
C SER A 152 11.72 -5.80 -17.56
N ARG A 153 11.44 -6.17 -16.31
CA ARG A 153 10.34 -7.07 -15.94
C ARG A 153 8.97 -6.44 -16.22
N LEU A 154 8.77 -5.19 -15.83
CA LEU A 154 7.53 -4.46 -16.10
C LEU A 154 7.28 -4.33 -17.61
N LYS A 155 8.32 -4.01 -18.39
CA LYS A 155 8.23 -4.02 -19.86
C LYS A 155 7.84 -5.39 -20.39
N LYS A 156 8.50 -6.46 -19.94
CA LYS A 156 8.21 -7.84 -20.36
C LYS A 156 6.75 -8.25 -20.10
N VAL A 157 6.17 -7.82 -18.97
CA VAL A 157 4.78 -8.14 -18.65
C VAL A 157 3.81 -7.24 -19.43
N SER A 158 4.11 -5.94 -19.56
CA SER A 158 3.26 -4.98 -20.30
C SER A 158 3.22 -5.24 -21.81
N SER A 159 4.30 -5.76 -22.41
CA SER A 159 4.37 -6.06 -23.84
C SER A 159 3.63 -7.35 -24.22
N LYS A 160 3.21 -8.16 -23.23
CA LYS A 160 2.36 -9.32 -23.47
C LYS A 160 0.91 -8.90 -23.66
N SER A 161 0.67 -8.34 -24.83
CA SER A 161 -0.66 -8.14 -25.40
C SER A 161 -0.86 -9.23 -26.46
N GLY A 162 -1.11 -10.46 -26.02
CA GLY A 162 -1.28 -11.65 -26.89
C GLY A 162 -2.71 -12.19 -26.88
N LYS A 163 -2.92 -13.43 -27.37
CA LYS A 163 -4.24 -14.11 -27.43
C LYS A 163 -5.06 -14.07 -26.13
N ASP A 164 -4.39 -13.95 -24.97
CA ASP A 164 -4.99 -13.95 -23.64
C ASP A 164 -5.13 -12.54 -23.02
N GLY A 165 -4.79 -11.48 -23.75
CA GLY A 165 -4.84 -10.10 -23.26
C GLY A 165 -3.70 -9.72 -22.31
N VAL A 166 -3.78 -8.52 -21.73
CA VAL A 166 -2.83 -8.03 -20.71
C VAL A 166 -3.14 -8.74 -19.38
N PRO A 167 -2.12 -9.30 -18.67
CA PRO A 167 -2.34 -9.97 -17.39
C PRO A 167 -3.09 -9.11 -16.38
N GLY A 168 -4.01 -9.71 -15.62
CA GLY A 168 -4.91 -8.97 -14.72
C GLY A 168 -4.16 -8.13 -13.67
N ALA A 169 -2.99 -8.61 -13.24
CA ALA A 169 -2.13 -7.94 -12.27
C ALA A 169 -1.64 -6.56 -12.73
N MET A 170 -1.63 -6.26 -14.03
CA MET A 170 -1.18 -4.97 -14.56
C MET A 170 -2.11 -3.81 -14.21
N ARG A 171 -3.36 -4.08 -13.82
CA ARG A 171 -4.29 -3.03 -13.36
C ARG A 171 -3.73 -2.24 -12.18
N GLY A 172 -3.11 -2.91 -11.21
CA GLY A 172 -2.50 -2.29 -10.03
C GLY A 172 -1.29 -1.40 -10.34
N TYR A 173 -0.75 -1.48 -11.56
CA TYR A 173 0.38 -0.66 -12.00
C TYR A 173 -0.03 0.58 -12.80
N LYS A 174 -1.33 0.84 -12.97
CA LYS A 174 -1.81 2.06 -13.63
C LYS A 174 -1.26 3.30 -12.92
N GLY A 175 -0.63 4.19 -13.69
CA GLY A 175 0.01 5.42 -13.18
C GLY A 175 1.39 5.22 -12.56
N LEU A 176 1.98 4.03 -12.64
CA LEU A 176 3.38 3.76 -12.25
C LEU A 176 4.33 3.61 -13.44
N ILE A 177 3.80 3.20 -14.61
CA ILE A 177 4.54 2.83 -15.83
C ILE A 177 4.37 3.93 -16.88
#